data_AF-A0A3Q9NLV9-F1
#
_entry.id   AF-A0A3Q9NLV9-F1
#
_cell.length_a   1.000
_cell.length_b   1.000
_cell.length_c   1.000
_cell.angle_alpha   90.00
_cell.angle_beta   90.00
_cell.angle_gamma   90.00
#
_symmetry.space_group_name_H-M   'P 1'
#
loop_
_entity.id
_entity.type
_entity.pdbx_description
1 polymer ?
#
loop_
_entity_poly.entity_id
_entity_poly.type
_entity_poly.pdbx_seq_one_letter_code
_entity_poly.pdbx_strand_id
1 'polypeptide(L)'
;MSAKASISGGEHFHFYTVELLSEEPRSVFLELTPPPTYELSKDVYQGKTIESLTAEIPSEIMDRIAIDWIKRRKLQDAVGGPVGLEWGSPDCPYD
;
A
#
# COMPACT_ATOMS: atom_id res chain seq x y z
N MET A 1 -2.52 -23.27 -10.88
CA MET A 1 -2.10 -22.18 -9.96
C MET A 1 -2.70 -20.90 -10.51
N SER A 2 -3.70 -20.33 -9.86
CA SER A 2 -4.32 -19.08 -10.31
C SER A 2 -4.06 -18.04 -9.22
N ALA A 3 -3.63 -16.85 -9.62
CA ALA A 3 -3.33 -15.76 -8.70
C ALA A 3 -4.46 -14.74 -8.84
N LYS A 4 -5.07 -14.36 -7.72
CA LYS A 4 -6.02 -13.25 -7.71
C LYS A 4 -5.24 -12.00 -7.33
N ALA A 5 -5.14 -11.07 -8.26
CA ALA A 5 -4.63 -9.73 -8.00
C ALA A 5 -5.84 -8.81 -7.79
N SER A 6 -5.93 -8.20 -6.61
CA SER A 6 -6.82 -7.05 -6.40
C SER A 6 -5.96 -5.79 -6.49
N ILE A 7 -6.44 -4.81 -7.26
CA ILE A 7 -5.76 -3.55 -7.51
C ILE A 7 -6.62 -2.45 -6.89
N SER A 8 -6.05 -1.70 -5.95
CA SER A 8 -6.61 -0.43 -5.49
C SER A 8 -5.55 0.63 -5.74
N GLY A 9 -5.89 1.74 -6.36
CA GLY A 9 -4.90 2.76 -6.69
C GLY A 9 -5.53 4.11 -6.97
N GLY A 10 -4.67 5.13 -6.91
CA GLY A 10 -4.95 6.49 -7.31
C GLY A 10 -4.05 6.92 -8.48
N GLU A 11 -4.08 8.20 -8.84
CA GLU A 11 -3.29 8.75 -9.95
C GLU A 11 -1.78 8.59 -9.78
N HIS A 12 -1.30 8.45 -8.53
CA HIS A 12 0.13 8.46 -8.20
C HIS A 12 0.66 7.15 -7.59
N PHE A 13 -0.21 6.17 -7.35
CA PHE A 13 0.19 4.91 -6.73
C PHE A 13 -0.78 3.78 -7.04
N HIS A 14 -0.26 2.56 -7.00
CA HIS A 14 -1.06 1.35 -7.08
C HIS A 14 -0.65 0.36 -5.99
N PHE A 15 -1.65 -0.20 -5.31
CA PHE A 15 -1.49 -1.30 -4.37
C PHE A 15 -1.89 -2.62 -5.02
N TYR A 16 -0.96 -3.55 -5.01
CA TYR A 16 -1.20 -4.91 -5.43
C TYR A 16 -1.09 -5.84 -4.25
N THR A 17 -2.12 -6.67 -4.09
CA THR A 17 -2.02 -7.85 -3.24
C THR A 17 -1.91 -9.05 -4.17
N VAL A 18 -0.87 -9.84 -3.96
CA VAL A 18 -0.74 -11.14 -4.61
C VAL A 18 -1.34 -12.16 -3.66
N GLU A 19 -2.52 -12.67 -4.00
CA GLU A 19 -3.13 -13.79 -3.28
C GLU A 19 -2.77 -15.08 -4.01
N LEU A 20 -2.03 -15.95 -3.32
CA LEU A 20 -2.01 -17.37 -3.66
C LEU A 20 -3.33 -17.94 -3.13
N LEU A 21 -4.10 -18.63 -3.98
CA LEU A 21 -5.47 -19.14 -3.71
C LEU A 21 -5.64 -20.01 -2.44
N SER A 22 -4.58 -20.24 -1.67
CA SER A 22 -4.53 -21.15 -0.52
C SER A 22 -4.04 -20.48 0.77
N GLU A 23 -3.61 -19.21 0.73
CA GLU A 23 -3.03 -18.52 1.89
C GLU A 23 -3.53 -17.08 1.99
N GLU A 24 -3.72 -16.59 3.22
CA GLU A 24 -3.93 -15.17 3.46
C GLU A 24 -2.76 -14.36 2.87
N PRO A 25 -3.03 -13.16 2.33
CA PRO A 25 -2.00 -12.36 1.69
C PRO A 25 -0.89 -11.98 2.69
N ARG A 26 0.30 -12.57 2.50
CA ARG A 26 1.50 -12.34 3.33
C ARG A 26 2.27 -11.07 2.95
N SER A 27 2.07 -10.58 1.73
CA SER A 27 2.84 -9.45 1.18
C SER A 27 1.96 -8.50 0.41
N VAL A 28 2.30 -7.22 0.48
CA VAL A 28 1.72 -6.16 -0.36
C VAL A 28 2.84 -5.41 -1.05
N PHE A 29 2.59 -5.10 -2.32
CA PHE A 29 3.49 -4.32 -3.15
C PHE A 29 2.89 -2.93 -3.36
N LEU A 30 3.71 -1.91 -3.14
CA LEU A 30 3.43 -0.52 -3.44
C LEU A 30 4.20 -0.18 -4.72
N GLU A 31 3.47 0.13 -5.78
CA GLU A 31 4.06 0.69 -6.99
C GLU A 31 3.83 2.20 -6.99
N LEU A 32 4.91 2.94 -7.15
CA LEU A 32 4.89 4.38 -7.30
C LEU A 32 5.06 4.71 -8.77
N THR A 33 4.13 5.49 -9.34
CA THR A 33 4.42 6.21 -10.59
C THR A 33 5.60 7.17 -10.34
N PRO A 34 6.38 7.54 -11.38
CA PRO A 34 7.70 8.17 -11.22
C PRO A 34 7.73 9.22 -10.09
N PRO A 35 8.43 8.95 -8.98
CA PRO A 35 8.45 9.86 -7.84
C PRO A 35 9.21 11.15 -8.22
N PRO A 36 8.92 12.28 -7.55
CA PRO A 36 9.62 13.55 -7.81
C PRO A 36 11.14 13.41 -7.68
N THR A 37 11.57 12.65 -6.68
CA THR A 37 12.96 12.36 -6.40
C THR A 37 13.12 10.87 -6.09
N TYR A 38 14.14 10.23 -6.64
CA TYR A 38 14.59 8.92 -6.19
C TYR A 38 16.11 8.83 -6.21
N GLU A 39 16.64 8.03 -5.31
CA GLU A 39 18.06 7.72 -5.18
C GLU A 39 18.23 6.20 -5.16
N LEU A 40 19.12 5.70 -6.02
CA LEU A 40 19.51 4.30 -6.02
C LEU A 40 20.95 4.22 -5.51
N SER A 41 21.15 3.55 -4.37
CA SER A 41 22.48 3.22 -3.86
C SER A 41 22.74 1.74 -3.95
N LYS A 42 23.98 1.40 -4.30
CA LYS A 42 24.45 0.02 -4.44
C LYS A 42 25.77 -0.12 -3.71
N ASP A 43 25.73 -0.79 -2.58
CA ASP A 43 26.89 -1.00 -1.73
C ASP A 43 27.30 -2.47 -1.70
N VAL A 44 28.60 -2.72 -1.53
CA VAL A 44 29.12 -4.08 -1.36
C VAL A 44 29.66 -4.21 0.05
N TYR A 45 28.97 -4.98 0.89
CA TYR A 45 29.36 -5.24 2.27
C TYR A 45 29.60 -6.74 2.48
N GLN A 46 30.81 -7.11 2.93
CA GLN A 46 31.22 -8.51 3.15
C GLN A 46 30.96 -9.44 1.94
N GLY A 47 31.22 -8.96 0.73
CA GLY A 47 31.01 -9.73 -0.51
C GLY A 47 29.54 -9.90 -0.92
N LYS A 48 28.60 -9.28 -0.21
CA LYS A 48 27.18 -9.20 -0.59
C LYS A 48 26.88 -7.81 -1.14
N THR A 49 26.16 -7.77 -2.26
CA THR A 49 25.62 -6.54 -2.83
C THR A 49 24.33 -6.18 -2.11
N ILE A 50 24.24 -4.96 -1.58
CA ILE A 50 23.04 -4.35 -1.04
C ILE A 50 22.60 -3.28 -2.03
N GLU A 51 21.39 -3.40 -2.56
CA GLU A 51 20.76 -2.40 -3.41
C GLU A 51 19.64 -1.75 -2.61
N SER A 52 19.68 -0.43 -2.48
CA SER A 52 18.66 0.37 -1.80
C SER A 52 18.09 1.41 -2.75
N LEU A 53 16.76 1.45 -2.81
CA LEU A 53 15.99 2.48 -3.51
C LEU A 53 15.33 3.37 -2.46
N THR A 54 15.66 4.65 -2.48
CA THR A 54 14.98 5.68 -1.70
C THR A 54 14.15 6.50 -2.67
N ALA A 55 12.85 6.62 -2.43
CA ALA A 55 11.95 7.45 -3.23
C ALA A 55 11.26 8.46 -2.33
N GLU A 56 11.12 9.68 -2.82
CA GLU A 56 10.30 10.70 -2.17
C GLU A 56 8.82 10.39 -2.41
N ILE A 57 8.05 10.35 -1.33
CA ILE A 57 6.60 10.26 -1.37
C ILE A 57 6.05 11.53 -0.71
N PRO A 58 5.36 12.41 -1.45
CA PRO A 58 4.71 13.57 -0.85
C PRO A 58 3.75 13.16 0.26
N SER A 59 3.68 13.93 1.35
CA SER A 59 2.87 13.59 2.53
C SER A 59 1.40 13.34 2.17
N GLU A 60 0.84 14.15 1.28
CA GLU A 60 -0.55 14.00 0.80
C GLU A 60 -0.79 12.66 0.10
N ILE A 61 0.22 12.13 -0.61
CA ILE A 61 0.15 10.83 -1.27
C ILE A 61 0.28 9.71 -0.23
N MET A 62 1.18 9.87 0.74
CA MET A 62 1.34 8.90 1.83
C MET A 62 0.07 8.78 2.69
N ASP A 63 -0.62 9.89 2.94
CA ASP A 63 -1.90 9.89 3.67
C ASP A 63 -2.98 9.12 2.90
N ARG A 64 -3.09 9.34 1.58
CA ARG A 64 -4.01 8.59 0.70
C ARG A 64 -3.68 7.10 0.69
N ILE A 65 -2.41 6.76 0.56
CA ILE A 65 -1.88 5.39 0.66
C ILE A 65 -2.33 4.74 1.99
N ALA A 66 -2.15 5.44 3.12
CA ALA A 66 -2.51 4.93 4.44
C ALA A 66 -4.03 4.73 4.59
N ILE A 67 -4.85 5.68 4.11
CA ILE A 67 -6.31 5.58 4.17
C ILE A 67 -6.81 4.39 3.34
N ASP A 68 -6.33 4.27 2.09
CA ASP A 68 -6.72 3.17 1.19
C ASP A 68 -6.29 1.81 1.76
N TRP A 69 -5.11 1.76 2.39
CA TRP A 69 -4.63 0.58 3.10
C TRP A 69 -5.58 0.14 4.22
N ILE A 70 -5.95 1.07 5.10
CA ILE A 70 -6.86 0.84 6.23
C ILE A 70 -8.22 0.37 5.70
N LYS A 71 -8.77 1.05 4.69
CA LYS A 71 -10.06 0.71 4.08
C LYS A 71 -10.03 -0.70 3.47
N ARG A 72 -9.00 -1.00 2.67
CA ARG A 72 -8.85 -2.30 1.99
C ARG A 72 -8.71 -3.48 2.95
N ARG A 73 -7.97 -3.29 4.04
CA ARG A 73 -7.71 -4.35 5.03
C ARG A 73 -8.79 -4.44 6.11
N LYS A 74 -9.82 -3.59 6.04
CA LYS A 74 -10.85 -3.44 7.05
C LYS A 74 -10.28 -3.21 8.46
N LEU A 75 -9.28 -2.33 8.57
CA LEU A 75 -8.58 -2.02 9.83
C LEU A 75 -9.15 -0.77 10.53
N GLN A 76 -10.32 -0.29 10.13
CA GLN A 76 -10.93 0.94 10.63
C GLN A 76 -11.08 0.92 12.16
N ASP A 77 -11.54 -0.21 12.70
CA ASP A 77 -11.76 -0.39 14.14
C ASP A 77 -10.44 -0.40 14.94
N ALA A 78 -9.33 -0.79 14.31
CA ALA A 78 -8.02 -0.86 14.96
C ALA A 78 -7.35 0.51 15.10
N VAL A 79 -7.69 1.47 14.23
CA VAL A 79 -7.11 2.82 14.23
C VAL A 79 -7.96 3.84 15.00
N GLY A 80 -9.14 3.44 15.50
CA GLY A 80 -9.95 4.23 16.45
C GLY A 80 -10.50 5.55 15.91
N GLY A 81 -10.61 5.71 14.59
CA GLY A 81 -11.08 6.94 13.93
C GLY A 81 -12.11 6.65 12.82
N PRO A 82 -12.77 7.69 12.27
CA PRO A 82 -13.84 7.54 11.29
C PRO A 82 -13.35 7.10 9.90
N VAL A 83 -12.09 6.69 9.75
CA VAL A 83 -11.50 6.27 8.48
C VAL A 83 -12.31 5.07 7.98
N GLY A 84 -13.07 5.23 6.88
CA GLY A 84 -13.96 4.18 6.35
C GLY A 84 -15.37 4.12 6.94
N LEU A 85 -15.66 4.90 7.98
CA LEU A 85 -16.99 5.12 8.58
C LEU A 85 -17.56 6.50 8.20
N GLU A 86 -17.10 7.06 7.08
CA GLU A 86 -17.59 8.32 6.54
C GLU A 86 -19.06 8.16 6.08
N TRP A 87 -19.88 9.21 6.26
CA TRP A 87 -21.30 9.18 5.88
C TRP A 87 -21.47 8.77 4.40
N GLY A 88 -22.21 7.70 4.14
CA GLY A 88 -22.40 7.12 2.79
C GLY A 88 -21.36 6.07 2.39
N SER A 89 -20.42 5.69 3.27
CA SER A 89 -19.52 4.55 3.06
C SER A 89 -20.29 3.23 3.19
N PRO A 90 -20.08 2.23 2.31
CA PRO A 90 -20.78 0.95 2.35
C PRO A 90 -20.53 0.12 3.60
N ASP A 91 -19.44 0.41 4.33
CA ASP A 91 -19.10 -0.21 5.62
C ASP A 91 -19.46 0.69 6.83
N CYS A 92 -20.18 1.81 6.65
CA CYS A 92 -20.66 2.66 7.75
C CYS A 92 -21.89 2.03 8.42
N PRO A 93 -21.86 1.70 9.73
CA PRO A 93 -22.99 1.12 10.45
C PRO A 93 -24.03 2.16 10.87
N TYR A 94 -23.71 3.45 10.70
CA TYR A 94 -24.61 4.56 10.94
C TYR A 94 -25.23 4.95 9.60
N ASP A 95 -26.49 4.57 9.41
CA ASP A 95 -27.41 5.03 8.37
C ASP A 95 -28.50 5.88 9.03
#